data_AF-A0A286UD26-F1
#
_entry.id   AF-A0A286UD26-F1
#
_cell.length_a   1.000
_cell.length_b   1.000
_cell.length_c   1.000
_cell.angle_alpha   90.00
_cell.angle_beta   90.00
_cell.angle_gamma   90.00
#
_symmetry.space_group_name_H-M   'P 1'
#
loop_
_entity.id
_entity.type
_entity.pdbx_description
1 polymer ?
#
loop_
_entity_poly.entity_id
_entity_poly.type
_entity_poly.pdbx_seq_one_letter_code
_entity_poly.pdbx_strand_id
1 'polypeptide(L)'
;MTARPHLFSISGDSALRSARSNEKSRVLASPTVSSPVNPMKAKIPAEDLFEFAKIPLGDFEHCLAFIEAHKGMDFRASADDLLWQTYKAFERLIKRDFEDKFHPVVQDFANQCVQQYALLDYGADCGYENTTKYLHELVLTSDWYRQDYLTRMMALPPPSRLEFVQRPVQGHMEPLRLFCILFDHLYEKIEAEARHRLEKTFFDKIQSRVMSRINAQGPDMDIGRAL
;
A
#
# COMPACT_ATOMS: atom_id res chain seq x y z
N MET A 1 -17.60 3.12 -34.13
CA MET A 1 -16.44 3.91 -34.60
C MET A 1 -15.94 4.74 -33.42
N THR A 2 -14.71 4.46 -33.02
CA THR A 2 -14.04 4.90 -31.79
C THR A 2 -13.47 6.31 -31.93
N ALA A 3 -13.80 7.19 -30.97
CA ALA A 3 -13.03 8.40 -30.70
C ALA A 3 -12.87 8.54 -29.17
N ARG A 4 -11.63 8.42 -28.70
CA ARG A 4 -11.21 8.73 -27.32
C ARG A 4 -11.27 10.26 -27.12
N PRO A 5 -11.76 10.77 -25.97
CA PRO A 5 -11.44 12.13 -25.56
C PRO A 5 -10.12 12.16 -24.77
N HIS A 6 -9.22 13.01 -25.27
CA HIS A 6 -8.04 13.52 -24.58
C HIS A 6 -8.46 14.30 -23.32
N LEU A 7 -7.95 13.90 -22.16
CA LEU A 7 -7.87 14.74 -20.96
C LEU A 7 -6.41 14.78 -20.56
N PHE A 8 -5.75 15.90 -20.84
CA PHE A 8 -4.76 16.58 -20.00
C PHE A 8 -4.23 17.78 -20.80
N SER A 9 -4.81 18.94 -20.55
CA SER A 9 -4.21 20.24 -20.85
C SER A 9 -4.82 21.26 -19.90
N ILE A 10 -4.27 21.37 -18.69
CA ILE A 10 -4.29 22.62 -17.94
C ILE A 10 -2.84 22.93 -17.57
N SER A 11 -2.47 24.12 -18.00
CA SER A 11 -1.16 24.75 -17.94
C SER A 11 -0.64 24.87 -16.51
N GLY A 12 0.59 24.42 -16.31
CA GLY A 12 1.40 24.57 -15.10
C GLY A 12 2.89 24.51 -15.43
N ASP A 13 3.27 24.97 -16.62
CA ASP A 13 4.66 25.09 -17.06
C ASP A 13 5.28 26.35 -16.45
N SER A 14 5.95 26.22 -15.29
CA SER A 14 7.02 27.13 -14.87
C SER A 14 7.97 26.61 -13.78
N ALA A 15 7.88 25.35 -13.33
CA ALA A 15 8.74 24.85 -12.25
C ALA A 15 9.71 23.70 -12.62
N LEU A 16 9.74 23.21 -13.86
CA LEU A 16 10.50 21.99 -14.22
C LEU A 16 11.45 22.12 -15.42
N ARG A 17 11.95 23.32 -15.72
CA ARG A 17 13.04 23.51 -16.70
C ARG A 17 14.13 24.45 -16.18
N SER A 18 14.90 24.00 -15.19
CA SER A 18 16.24 24.56 -14.94
C SER A 18 17.12 23.56 -14.17
N ALA A 19 17.39 22.40 -14.76
CA ALA A 19 18.43 21.49 -14.27
C ALA A 19 18.84 20.49 -15.36
N ARG A 20 19.18 20.96 -16.57
CA ARG A 20 19.87 20.13 -17.58
C ARG A 20 20.55 21.02 -18.63
N SER A 21 21.65 21.64 -18.22
CA SER A 21 22.71 22.09 -19.13
C SER A 21 23.94 22.45 -18.30
N ASN A 22 24.90 21.53 -18.22
CA ASN A 22 26.34 21.80 -18.37
C ASN A 22 27.15 20.62 -17.84
N GLU A 23 27.42 19.69 -18.75
CA GLU A 23 28.55 18.78 -18.63
C GLU A 23 29.50 19.10 -19.77
N LYS A 24 30.57 19.84 -19.47
CA LYS A 24 31.91 19.64 -20.06
C LYS A 24 32.97 20.52 -19.41
N SER A 25 34.01 19.83 -18.94
CA SER A 25 35.39 20.29 -18.78
C SER A 25 35.74 21.14 -17.56
N ARG A 26 36.18 20.45 -16.48
CA ARG A 26 37.48 20.78 -15.87
C ARG A 26 38.08 19.57 -15.16
N VAL A 27 39.14 19.04 -15.78
CA VAL A 27 40.16 18.21 -15.14
C VAL A 27 40.90 19.09 -14.14
N LEU A 28 41.02 18.68 -12.86
CA LEU A 28 42.27 18.59 -12.11
C LEU A 28 42.01 18.27 -10.62
N ALA A 29 42.85 17.36 -10.11
CA ALA A 29 43.28 17.16 -8.72
C ALA A 29 42.27 16.66 -7.67
N SER A 30 42.48 15.41 -7.27
CA SER A 30 42.00 14.83 -6.01
C SER A 30 42.45 15.66 -4.80
N PRO A 31 41.60 15.74 -3.78
CA PRO A 31 42.06 15.29 -2.47
C PRO A 31 41.07 14.29 -1.87
N THR A 32 41.65 13.29 -1.23
CA THR A 32 40.98 12.23 -0.46
C THR A 32 40.11 12.86 0.62
N VAL A 33 38.81 12.95 0.36
CA VAL A 33 37.80 13.24 1.40
C VAL A 33 37.08 11.92 1.65
N SER A 34 37.31 11.37 2.83
CA SER A 34 36.59 10.23 3.39
C SER A 34 35.10 10.36 3.11
N SER A 35 34.55 9.41 2.35
CA SER A 35 33.12 9.29 2.13
C SER A 35 32.39 9.29 3.48
N PRO A 36 31.31 10.07 3.64
CA PRO A 36 30.45 9.90 4.80
C PRO A 36 29.86 8.49 4.72
N VAL A 37 30.04 7.73 5.79
CA VAL A 37 29.39 6.44 6.02
C VAL A 37 27.90 6.65 5.80
N ASN A 38 27.33 6.03 4.76
CA ASN A 38 25.89 5.92 4.61
C ASN A 38 25.36 5.35 5.95
N PRO A 39 24.49 6.05 6.69
CA PRO A 39 23.84 5.42 7.83
C PRO A 39 23.09 4.22 7.25
N MET A 40 23.50 3.01 7.62
CA MET A 40 22.84 1.78 7.22
C MET A 40 21.36 1.95 7.54
N LYS A 41 20.50 1.96 6.51
CA LYS A 41 19.06 1.98 6.74
C LYS A 41 18.71 0.74 7.56
N ALA A 42 18.14 0.95 8.73
CA ALA A 42 17.88 -0.14 9.65
C ALA A 42 16.62 -0.88 9.20
N LYS A 43 16.72 -2.19 9.05
CA LYS A 43 15.53 -3.03 8.89
C LYS A 43 14.81 -3.09 10.22
N ILE A 44 13.52 -2.77 10.22
CA ILE A 44 12.68 -2.83 11.43
C ILE A 44 12.48 -4.30 11.83
N PRO A 45 12.60 -4.65 13.13
CA PRO A 45 12.23 -5.96 13.63
C PRO A 45 10.80 -6.36 13.25
N ALA A 46 10.59 -7.65 12.96
CA ALA A 46 9.27 -8.14 12.54
C ALA A 46 8.19 -7.93 13.62
N GLU A 47 8.57 -7.96 14.90
CA GLU A 47 7.69 -7.71 16.04
C GLU A 47 7.18 -6.26 16.05
N ASP A 48 8.07 -5.29 15.88
CA ASP A 48 7.72 -3.87 15.82
C ASP A 48 6.83 -3.56 14.61
N LEU A 49 7.12 -4.16 13.46
CA LEU A 49 6.28 -4.07 12.26
C LEU A 49 4.88 -4.67 12.48
N PHE A 50 4.77 -5.73 13.29
CA PHE A 50 3.49 -6.34 13.62
C PHE A 50 2.70 -5.48 14.62
N GLU A 51 3.35 -4.84 15.59
CA GLU A 51 2.69 -3.87 16.46
C GLU A 51 2.23 -2.64 15.68
N PHE A 52 3.03 -2.16 14.72
CA PHE A 52 2.62 -1.12 13.80
C PHE A 52 1.36 -1.50 13.02
N ALA A 53 1.30 -2.73 12.49
CA ALA A 53 0.16 -3.24 11.74
C ALA A 53 -1.17 -3.28 12.52
N LYS A 54 -1.13 -3.24 13.86
CA LYS A 54 -2.32 -3.26 14.72
C LYS A 54 -2.84 -1.87 15.08
N ILE A 55 -2.09 -0.81 14.76
CA ILE A 55 -2.54 0.55 15.06
C ILE A 55 -3.89 0.79 14.38
N PRO A 56 -4.93 1.25 15.10
CA PRO A 56 -6.26 1.43 14.54
C PRO A 56 -6.28 2.33 13.30
N LEU A 57 -7.25 2.08 12.42
CA LEU A 57 -7.48 2.95 11.26
C LEU A 57 -7.81 4.37 11.75
N GLY A 58 -7.11 5.37 11.20
CA GLY A 58 -7.26 6.78 11.56
C GLY A 58 -6.47 7.23 12.80
N ASP A 59 -5.78 6.33 13.49
CA ASP A 59 -4.91 6.66 14.63
C ASP A 59 -3.52 7.11 14.14
N PHE A 60 -3.48 8.34 13.61
CA PHE A 60 -2.27 8.91 13.03
C PHE A 60 -1.25 9.34 14.08
N GLU A 61 -1.67 9.60 15.31
CA GLU A 61 -0.80 9.91 16.45
C GLU A 61 0.14 8.74 16.74
N HIS A 62 -0.40 7.53 16.88
CA HIS A 62 0.43 6.34 17.10
C HIS A 62 1.24 5.97 15.86
N CYS A 63 0.71 6.21 14.65
CA CYS A 63 1.49 6.03 13.43
C CYS A 63 2.69 6.98 13.39
N LEU A 64 2.50 8.26 13.72
CA LEU A 64 3.55 9.26 13.81
C LEU A 64 4.59 8.88 14.86
N ALA A 65 4.15 8.53 16.06
CA ALA A 65 5.03 8.11 17.15
C ALA A 65 5.89 6.90 16.75
N PHE A 66 5.32 5.94 16.02
CA PHE A 66 6.07 4.80 15.49
C PHE A 66 7.15 5.23 14.50
N ILE A 67 6.82 6.07 13.51
CA ILE A 67 7.78 6.54 12.50
C ILE A 67 8.90 7.34 13.16
N GLU A 68 8.59 8.22 14.12
CA GLU A 68 9.57 9.01 14.86
C GLU A 68 10.52 8.14 15.70
N ALA A 69 9.99 7.09 16.34
CA ALA A 69 10.80 6.13 17.10
C ALA A 69 11.77 5.33 16.21
N HIS A 70 11.45 5.17 14.93
CA HIS A 70 12.23 4.40 13.96
C HIS A 70 12.93 5.28 12.91
N LYS A 71 13.51 6.40 13.36
CA LYS A 71 14.27 7.30 12.49
C LYS A 71 15.41 6.55 11.77
N GLY A 72 15.41 6.63 10.44
CA GLY A 72 16.39 5.93 9.59
C GLY A 72 15.98 4.52 9.16
N MET A 73 14.72 4.13 9.40
CA MET A 73 14.16 2.90 8.85
C MET A 73 14.25 2.83 7.32
N ASP A 74 14.36 1.61 6.79
CA ASP A 74 14.17 1.37 5.37
C ASP A 74 12.68 1.22 5.03
N PHE A 75 12.05 2.32 4.64
CA PHE A 75 10.63 2.34 4.26
C PHE A 75 10.26 1.29 3.22
N ARG A 76 11.06 1.10 2.18
CA ARG A 76 10.72 0.17 1.09
C ARG A 76 10.77 -1.27 1.59
N ALA A 77 11.82 -1.64 2.31
CA ALA A 77 11.94 -2.99 2.87
C ALA A 77 10.84 -3.28 3.90
N SER A 78 10.50 -2.30 4.75
CA SER A 78 9.39 -2.41 5.71
C SER A 78 8.03 -2.50 5.02
N ALA A 79 7.80 -1.76 3.94
CA ALA A 79 6.57 -1.83 3.15
C ALA A 79 6.40 -3.22 2.52
N ASP A 80 7.47 -3.78 1.94
CA ASP A 80 7.44 -5.11 1.33
C ASP A 80 7.13 -6.22 2.35
N ASP A 81 7.74 -6.15 3.54
CA ASP A 81 7.47 -7.09 4.64
C ASP A 81 6.00 -7.00 5.12
N LEU A 82 5.45 -5.78 5.22
CA LEU A 82 4.07 -5.55 5.63
C LEU A 82 3.05 -5.92 4.55
N LEU A 83 3.37 -5.69 3.27
CA LEU A 83 2.52 -6.06 2.15
C LEU A 83 2.20 -7.56 2.18
N TRP A 84 3.20 -8.38 2.53
CA TRP A 84 3.00 -9.82 2.70
C TRP A 84 1.99 -10.17 3.79
N GLN A 85 2.03 -9.48 4.93
CA GLN A 85 1.05 -9.65 6.00
C GLN A 85 -0.35 -9.20 5.55
N THR A 86 -0.41 -8.09 4.82
CA THR A 86 -1.64 -7.54 4.26
C THR A 86 -2.31 -8.54 3.32
N TYR A 87 -1.56 -9.17 2.41
CA TYR A 87 -2.09 -10.24 1.56
C TYR A 87 -2.68 -11.39 2.37
N LYS A 88 -2.01 -11.84 3.44
CA LYS A 88 -2.54 -12.93 4.29
C LYS A 88 -3.84 -12.56 5.00
N ALA A 89 -4.02 -11.30 5.41
CA ALA A 89 -5.27 -10.83 5.98
C ALA A 89 -6.41 -10.91 4.95
N PHE A 90 -6.17 -10.42 3.72
CA PHE A 90 -7.14 -10.53 2.63
C PHE A 90 -7.41 -11.97 2.19
N GLU A 91 -6.40 -12.83 2.14
CA GLU A 91 -6.60 -14.24 1.81
C GLU A 91 -7.56 -14.91 2.80
N ARG A 92 -7.45 -14.59 4.09
CA ARG A 92 -8.38 -15.09 5.13
C ARG A 92 -9.79 -14.55 4.90
N LEU A 93 -9.95 -13.26 4.61
CA LEU A 93 -11.25 -12.64 4.31
C LEU A 93 -11.93 -13.31 3.13
N ILE A 94 -11.20 -13.47 2.02
CA ILE A 94 -11.74 -14.03 0.77
C ILE A 94 -12.18 -15.48 0.95
N LYS A 95 -11.37 -16.30 1.63
CA LYS A 95 -11.70 -17.72 1.86
C LYS A 95 -12.81 -17.93 2.87
N ARG A 96 -13.10 -16.93 3.71
CA ARG A 96 -13.93 -17.08 4.92
C ARG A 96 -13.42 -18.23 5.80
N ASP A 97 -12.10 -18.31 5.97
CA ASP A 97 -11.41 -19.34 6.78
C ASP A 97 -11.63 -19.16 8.30
N PHE A 98 -12.73 -18.52 8.71
CA PHE A 98 -13.06 -18.17 10.08
C PHE A 98 -14.58 -18.14 10.27
N GLU A 99 -15.03 -18.25 11.52
CA GLU A 99 -16.44 -18.10 11.86
C GLU A 99 -16.94 -16.68 11.54
N ASP A 100 -18.16 -16.53 11.03
CA ASP A 100 -18.73 -15.24 10.59
C ASP A 100 -18.60 -14.11 11.64
N LYS A 101 -18.63 -14.44 12.94
CA LYS A 101 -18.44 -13.48 14.04
C LYS A 101 -17.07 -12.79 14.04
N PHE A 102 -16.05 -13.40 13.44
CA PHE A 102 -14.70 -12.84 13.31
C PHE A 102 -14.54 -12.00 12.03
N HIS A 103 -15.52 -12.02 11.11
CA HIS A 103 -15.44 -11.22 9.89
C HIS A 103 -15.13 -9.74 10.15
N PRO A 104 -15.80 -9.06 11.10
CA PRO A 104 -15.50 -7.65 11.38
C PRO A 104 -14.06 -7.46 11.88
N VAL A 105 -13.59 -8.35 12.76
CA VAL A 105 -12.23 -8.29 13.32
C VAL A 105 -11.16 -8.46 12.25
N VAL A 106 -11.34 -9.41 11.34
CA VAL A 106 -10.39 -9.63 10.24
C VAL A 106 -10.45 -8.50 9.22
N GLN A 107 -11.65 -7.93 8.97
CA GLN A 107 -11.83 -6.78 8.08
C GLN A 107 -11.12 -5.54 8.64
N ASP A 108 -11.27 -5.28 9.94
CA ASP A 108 -10.60 -4.18 10.62
C ASP A 108 -9.09 -4.34 10.57
N PHE A 109 -8.58 -5.56 10.83
CA PHE A 109 -7.15 -5.83 10.73
C PHE A 109 -6.61 -5.67 9.29
N ALA A 110 -7.37 -6.06 8.27
CA ALA A 110 -6.99 -5.81 6.88
C ALA A 110 -6.94 -4.32 6.57
N ASN A 111 -7.92 -3.54 7.03
CA ASN A 111 -7.93 -2.07 6.89
C ASN A 111 -6.69 -1.44 7.56
N GLN A 112 -6.36 -1.86 8.78
CA GLN A 112 -5.15 -1.42 9.48
C GLN A 112 -3.89 -1.75 8.66
N CYS A 113 -3.75 -2.99 8.19
CA CYS A 113 -2.61 -3.36 7.36
C CYS A 113 -2.46 -2.49 6.09
N VAL A 114 -3.58 -2.14 5.42
CA VAL A 114 -3.57 -1.27 4.24
C VAL A 114 -3.13 0.15 4.58
N GLN A 115 -3.63 0.75 5.66
CA GLN A 115 -3.19 2.09 6.11
C GLN A 115 -1.68 2.09 6.37
N GLN A 116 -1.18 1.10 7.08
CA GLN A 116 0.22 1.04 7.47
C GLN A 116 1.11 0.81 6.25
N TYR A 117 0.67 -0.04 5.31
CA TYR A 117 1.35 -0.21 4.04
C TYR A 117 1.37 1.11 3.25
N ALA A 118 0.25 1.84 3.19
CA ALA A 118 0.17 3.11 2.47
C ALA A 118 1.16 4.15 3.03
N LEU A 119 1.30 4.23 4.35
CA LEU A 119 2.25 5.14 5.00
C LEU A 119 3.71 4.75 4.70
N LEU A 120 4.02 3.45 4.71
CA LEU A 120 5.37 2.97 4.41
C LEU A 120 5.73 3.14 2.92
N ASP A 121 4.79 2.84 2.02
CA ASP A 121 4.95 3.01 0.58
C ASP A 121 5.13 4.48 0.22
N TYR A 122 4.32 5.37 0.80
CA TYR A 122 4.49 6.81 0.69
C TYR A 122 5.86 7.27 1.19
N GLY A 123 6.31 6.77 2.34
CA GLY A 123 7.63 7.12 2.87
C GLY A 123 8.81 6.56 2.08
N ALA A 124 8.62 5.45 1.37
CA ALA A 124 9.61 4.95 0.44
C ALA A 124 9.81 5.89 -0.76
N ASP A 125 8.74 6.57 -1.19
CA ASP A 125 8.77 7.51 -2.31
C ASP A 125 9.23 8.92 -1.92
N CYS A 126 8.76 9.43 -0.78
CA CYS A 126 9.02 10.83 -0.38
C CYS A 126 10.09 11.00 0.71
N GLY A 127 10.47 9.91 1.39
CA GLY A 127 11.45 9.92 2.47
C GLY A 127 10.89 10.37 3.83
N TYR A 128 11.68 10.09 4.88
CA TYR A 128 11.32 10.31 6.28
C TYR A 128 10.72 11.69 6.58
N GLU A 129 11.42 12.77 6.20
CA GLU A 129 11.02 14.13 6.55
C GLU A 129 9.64 14.50 6.00
N ASN A 130 9.35 14.09 4.76
CA ASN A 130 8.07 14.35 4.11
C ASN A 130 6.95 13.47 4.70
N THR A 131 7.24 12.22 5.04
CA THR A 131 6.28 11.33 5.71
C THR A 131 5.89 11.85 7.08
N THR A 132 6.88 12.24 7.89
CA THR A 132 6.65 12.81 9.22
C THR A 132 5.86 14.11 9.12
N LYS A 133 6.21 15.01 8.18
CA LYS A 133 5.45 16.24 7.94
C LYS A 133 3.99 15.94 7.58
N TYR A 134 3.75 15.01 6.66
CA TYR A 134 2.40 14.62 6.26
C TYR A 134 1.59 14.04 7.42
N LEU A 135 2.21 13.18 8.24
CA LEU A 135 1.58 12.64 9.44
C LEU A 135 1.27 13.73 10.48
N HIS A 136 2.15 14.73 10.68
CA HIS A 136 1.82 15.87 11.52
C HIS A 136 0.60 16.65 11.00
N GLU A 137 0.48 16.87 9.69
CA GLU A 137 -0.68 17.53 9.10
C GLU A 137 -1.98 16.73 9.32
N LEU A 138 -1.91 15.39 9.25
CA LEU A 138 -3.02 14.51 9.63
C LEU A 138 -3.36 14.61 11.13
N VAL A 139 -2.33 14.62 11.99
CA VAL A 139 -2.49 14.75 13.45
C VAL A 139 -3.13 16.08 13.85
N LEU A 140 -2.86 17.16 13.11
CA LEU A 140 -3.49 18.47 13.34
C LEU A 140 -5.00 18.50 13.02
N THR A 141 -5.49 17.54 12.23
CA THR A 141 -6.93 17.41 11.99
C THR A 141 -7.58 16.83 13.25
N SER A 142 -8.62 17.51 13.76
CA SER A 142 -9.34 17.08 14.96
C SER A 142 -9.75 15.61 14.90
N ASP A 143 -9.43 14.85 15.95
CA ASP A 143 -9.68 13.41 16.02
C ASP A 143 -11.15 13.05 15.74
N TRP A 144 -12.08 13.78 16.37
CA TRP A 144 -13.52 13.57 16.12
C TRP A 144 -13.88 13.72 14.63
N TYR A 145 -13.33 14.74 13.96
CA TYR A 145 -13.58 14.96 12.54
C TYR A 145 -12.92 13.89 11.67
N ARG A 146 -11.71 13.43 12.00
CA ARG A 146 -11.05 12.33 11.27
C ARG A 146 -11.87 11.06 11.36
N GLN A 147 -12.30 10.69 12.57
CA GLN A 147 -13.08 9.48 12.81
C GLN A 147 -14.47 9.56 12.14
N ASP A 148 -15.16 10.70 12.20
CA ASP A 148 -16.43 10.90 11.49
C ASP A 148 -16.25 10.78 9.96
N TYR A 149 -15.21 11.40 9.40
CA TYR A 149 -14.93 11.35 7.97
C TYR A 149 -14.58 9.93 7.50
N LEU A 150 -13.67 9.25 8.20
CA LEU A 150 -13.27 7.87 7.89
C LEU A 150 -14.44 6.90 8.05
N THR A 151 -15.23 7.02 9.11
CA THR A 151 -16.42 6.18 9.33
C THR A 151 -17.42 6.34 8.18
N ARG A 152 -17.69 7.57 7.76
CA ARG A 152 -18.60 7.85 6.63
C ARG A 152 -18.05 7.30 5.32
N MET A 153 -16.75 7.47 5.07
CA MET A 153 -16.10 6.94 3.87
C MET A 153 -16.17 5.41 3.85
N MET A 154 -15.81 4.74 4.95
CA MET A 154 -15.78 3.28 5.04
C MET A 154 -17.16 2.64 4.98
N ALA A 155 -18.21 3.35 5.41
CA ALA A 155 -19.60 2.91 5.29
C ALA A 155 -20.13 2.91 3.84
N LEU A 156 -19.43 3.58 2.91
CA LEU A 156 -19.81 3.62 1.50
C LEU A 156 -19.22 2.42 0.73
N PRO A 157 -19.93 1.92 -0.30
CA PRO A 157 -19.35 0.97 -1.25
C PRO A 157 -18.23 1.66 -2.06
N PRO A 158 -17.22 0.91 -2.55
CA PRO A 158 -16.02 1.50 -3.18
C PRO A 158 -16.29 2.55 -4.28
N PRO A 159 -17.22 2.33 -5.24
CA PRO A 159 -17.51 3.33 -6.27
C PRO A 159 -18.00 4.68 -5.71
N SER A 160 -18.72 4.67 -4.58
CA SER A 160 -19.26 5.85 -3.94
C SER A 160 -18.25 6.59 -3.07
N ARG A 161 -17.16 5.94 -2.67
CA ARG A 161 -16.09 6.58 -1.89
C ARG A 161 -15.35 7.61 -2.71
N LEU A 162 -15.11 7.32 -4.00
CA LEU A 162 -14.47 8.27 -4.92
C LEU A 162 -15.28 9.57 -5.04
N GLU A 163 -16.60 9.47 -5.17
CA GLU A 163 -17.48 10.64 -5.20
C GLU A 163 -17.48 11.40 -3.87
N PHE A 164 -17.36 10.69 -2.74
CA PHE A 164 -17.28 11.28 -1.41
C PHE A 164 -15.99 12.08 -1.21
N VAL A 165 -14.83 11.50 -1.56
CA VAL A 165 -13.52 12.17 -1.42
C VAL A 165 -13.29 13.25 -2.45
N GLN A 166 -14.03 13.30 -3.56
CA GLN A 166 -13.95 14.40 -4.54
C GLN A 166 -14.68 15.67 -4.10
N ARG A 167 -15.49 15.63 -3.04
CA ARG A 167 -16.21 16.81 -2.55
C ARG A 167 -15.21 17.88 -2.06
N PRO A 168 -15.56 19.17 -2.21
CA PRO A 168 -14.75 20.24 -1.64
C PRO A 168 -14.64 20.06 -0.12
N VAL A 169 -13.41 20.10 0.38
CA VAL A 169 -13.12 20.09 1.82
C VAL A 169 -12.43 21.40 2.21
N GLN A 170 -12.47 21.75 3.49
CA GLN A 170 -11.70 22.88 4.00
C GLN A 170 -10.21 22.55 3.89
N GLY A 171 -9.34 23.54 3.64
CA GLY A 171 -7.93 23.28 3.32
C GLY A 171 -7.16 22.44 4.34
N HIS A 172 -7.51 22.52 5.63
CA HIS A 172 -6.90 21.69 6.67
C HIS A 172 -7.30 20.20 6.61
N MET A 173 -8.35 19.86 5.87
CA MET A 173 -8.82 18.48 5.65
C MET A 173 -8.20 17.85 4.41
N GLU A 174 -7.43 18.62 3.62
CA GLU A 174 -6.80 18.14 2.40
C GLU A 174 -5.88 16.93 2.63
N PRO A 175 -5.04 16.88 3.68
CA PRO A 175 -4.22 15.71 3.98
C PRO A 175 -5.07 14.45 4.21
N LEU A 176 -6.15 14.56 4.98
CA LEU A 176 -7.04 13.42 5.26
C LEU A 176 -7.75 12.93 4.00
N ARG A 177 -8.15 13.84 3.11
CA ARG A 177 -8.77 13.50 1.83
C ARG A 177 -7.80 12.74 0.93
N LEU A 178 -6.56 13.22 0.82
CA LEU A 178 -5.50 12.56 0.05
C LEU A 178 -5.18 11.17 0.62
N PHE A 179 -5.15 11.04 1.95
CA PHE A 179 -5.01 9.74 2.61
C PHE A 179 -6.13 8.78 2.19
N CYS A 180 -7.39 9.21 2.21
CA CYS A 180 -8.53 8.35 1.85
C CYS A 180 -8.46 7.88 0.39
N ILE A 181 -8.06 8.77 -0.54
CA ILE A 181 -7.86 8.42 -1.96
C ILE A 181 -6.78 7.35 -2.10
N LEU A 182 -5.64 7.54 -1.42
CA LEU A 182 -4.53 6.60 -1.45
C LEU A 182 -4.92 5.25 -0.83
N PHE A 183 -5.62 5.30 0.31
CA PHE A 183 -6.11 4.12 1.03
C PHE A 183 -7.02 3.28 0.14
N ASP A 184 -8.06 3.86 -0.46
CA ASP A 184 -9.00 3.12 -1.31
C ASP A 184 -8.30 2.52 -2.53
N HIS A 185 -7.42 3.30 -3.19
CA HIS A 185 -6.66 2.79 -4.34
C HIS A 185 -5.80 1.58 -3.98
N LEU A 186 -5.10 1.65 -2.84
CA LEU A 186 -4.25 0.55 -2.37
C LEU A 186 -5.08 -0.64 -1.88
N TYR A 187 -6.19 -0.41 -1.20
CA TYR A 187 -7.10 -1.45 -0.76
C TYR A 187 -7.57 -2.30 -1.95
N GLU A 188 -8.11 -1.66 -3.00
CA GLU A 188 -8.60 -2.34 -4.19
C GLU A 188 -7.49 -3.14 -4.90
N LYS A 189 -6.31 -2.51 -5.06
CA LYS A 189 -5.15 -3.14 -5.69
C LYS A 189 -4.67 -4.36 -4.91
N ILE A 190 -4.57 -4.25 -3.59
CA ILE A 190 -4.09 -5.32 -2.72
C ILE A 190 -5.11 -6.47 -2.65
N GLU A 191 -6.41 -6.16 -2.54
CA GLU A 191 -7.46 -7.18 -2.56
C GLU A 191 -7.46 -7.96 -3.89
N ALA A 192 -7.39 -7.24 -5.02
CA ALA A 192 -7.36 -7.85 -6.35
C ALA A 192 -6.15 -8.78 -6.52
N GLU A 193 -4.97 -8.34 -6.07
CA GLU A 193 -3.75 -9.15 -6.12
C GLU A 193 -3.84 -10.36 -5.17
N ALA A 194 -4.37 -10.19 -3.95
CA ALA A 194 -4.61 -11.30 -3.03
C ALA A 194 -5.53 -12.36 -3.65
N ARG A 195 -6.61 -11.93 -4.30
CA ARG A 195 -7.55 -12.81 -5.03
C ARG A 195 -6.86 -13.55 -6.16
N HIS A 196 -6.10 -12.84 -6.99
CA HIS A 196 -5.35 -13.45 -8.09
C HIS A 196 -4.37 -14.53 -7.59
N ARG A 197 -3.67 -14.26 -6.49
CA ARG A 197 -2.73 -15.22 -5.86
C ARG A 197 -3.43 -16.46 -5.34
N LEU A 198 -4.64 -16.33 -4.79
CA LEU A 198 -5.47 -17.46 -4.38
C LEU A 198 -5.93 -18.30 -5.56
N GLU A 199 -6.43 -17.67 -6.61
CA GLU A 199 -6.86 -18.33 -7.84
C GLU A 199 -5.70 -19.11 -8.45
N LYS A 200 -4.53 -18.49 -8.58
CA LYS A 200 -3.32 -19.15 -9.08
C LYS A 200 -2.94 -20.37 -8.25
N THR A 201 -2.91 -20.23 -6.92
CA THR A 201 -2.60 -21.33 -6.00
C THR A 201 -3.61 -22.48 -6.12
N PHE A 202 -4.88 -22.17 -6.36
CA PHE A 202 -5.93 -23.16 -6.58
C PHE A 202 -5.75 -23.89 -7.92
N PHE A 203 -5.50 -23.16 -9.01
CA PHE A 203 -5.24 -23.75 -10.33
C PHE A 203 -3.99 -24.63 -10.33
N ASP A 204 -2.89 -24.19 -9.71
CA ASP A 204 -1.65 -24.97 -9.59
C ASP A 204 -1.90 -26.31 -8.87
N LYS A 205 -2.74 -26.31 -7.82
CA LYS A 205 -3.13 -27.53 -7.10
C LYS A 205 -3.99 -28.46 -7.95
N ILE A 206 -4.93 -27.92 -8.73
CA ILE A 206 -5.73 -28.73 -9.66
C ILE A 206 -4.83 -29.35 -10.73
N GLN A 207 -3.98 -28.54 -11.37
CA GLN A 207 -3.09 -29.00 -12.43
C GLN A 207 -2.15 -30.09 -11.91
N SER A 208 -1.57 -29.91 -10.72
CA SER A 208 -0.74 -30.93 -10.06
C SER A 208 -1.48 -32.25 -9.83
N ARG A 209 -2.75 -32.19 -9.41
CA ARG A 209 -3.60 -33.39 -9.19
C ARG A 209 -4.03 -34.06 -10.50
N VAL A 210 -4.32 -33.29 -11.53
CA VAL A 210 -4.67 -33.83 -12.86
C VAL A 210 -3.46 -34.51 -13.47
N MET A 211 -2.30 -33.85 -13.46
CA MET A 211 -1.06 -34.43 -13.97
C MET A 211 -0.62 -35.67 -13.20
N SER A 212 -0.79 -35.71 -11.87
CA SER A 212 -0.48 -36.90 -11.09
C SER A 212 -1.42 -38.08 -11.40
N ARG A 213 -2.70 -37.82 -11.68
CA ARG A 213 -3.66 -38.85 -12.11
C ARG A 213 -3.36 -39.38 -13.52
N ILE A 214 -3.05 -38.50 -14.47
CA ILE A 214 -2.65 -38.88 -15.83
C ILE A 214 -1.38 -39.76 -15.79
N ASN A 215 -0.39 -39.36 -15.00
CA ASN A 215 0.86 -40.12 -14.86
C ASN A 215 0.66 -41.46 -14.12
N ALA A 216 -0.33 -41.55 -13.22
CA ALA A 216 -0.64 -42.77 -12.48
C ALA A 216 -1.47 -43.79 -13.26
N GLN A 217 -2.18 -43.38 -14.33
CA GLN A 217 -3.11 -44.24 -15.07
C GLN A 217 -2.55 -44.81 -16.39
N GLY A 218 -1.34 -44.41 -16.82
CA GLY A 218 -0.75 -44.88 -18.08
C GLY A 218 -1.48 -44.33 -19.32
N PRO A 219 -0.92 -44.51 -20.53
CA PRO A 219 -1.31 -43.76 -21.74
C PRO A 219 -2.69 -44.10 -22.34
N ASP A 220 -3.58 -44.79 -21.63
CA ASP A 220 -4.77 -45.45 -22.20
C ASP A 220 -6.12 -44.89 -21.68
N MET A 221 -6.20 -43.58 -21.38
CA MET A 221 -7.49 -42.96 -21.04
C MET A 221 -7.96 -41.85 -21.98
N ASP A 222 -9.18 -42.09 -22.46
CA ASP A 222 -10.05 -41.22 -23.22
C ASP A 222 -10.49 -40.00 -22.38
N ILE A 223 -10.18 -38.80 -22.88
CA ILE A 223 -10.23 -37.52 -22.15
C ILE A 223 -11.67 -37.13 -21.74
N GLY A 224 -12.69 -37.75 -22.35
CA GLY A 224 -14.11 -37.45 -22.12
C GLY A 224 -14.69 -37.91 -20.77
N ARG A 225 -13.97 -38.69 -19.95
CA ARG A 225 -14.48 -39.24 -18.67
C ARG A 225 -13.91 -38.59 -17.40
N ALA A 226 -13.01 -37.62 -17.52
CA ALA A 226 -12.28 -37.04 -16.38
C ALA A 226 -12.74 -35.63 -15.97
N LEU A 227 -13.77 -35.08 -16.61
CA LEU A 227 -14.49 -33.86 -16.22
C LEU A 227 -15.84 -34.23 -15.60
#